data_AF-A0A699Z9J5-F1
#
_entry.id   AF-A0A699Z9J5-F1
#
_cell.length_a   1.000
_cell.length_b   1.000
_cell.length_c   1.000
_cell.angle_alpha   90.00
_cell.angle_beta   90.00
_cell.angle_gamma   90.00
#
_symmetry.space_group_name_H-M   'P 1'
#
loop_
_entity.id
_entity.type
_entity.pdbx_description
1 polymer ?
#
loop_
_entity_poly.entity_id
_entity_poly.type
_entity_poly.pdbx_seq_one_letter_code
_entity_poly.pdbx_strand_id
1 'polypeptide(L)'
;MGMGLDPGAIQAVSAASRVWDEDGCLQSFYRSKLTRSQVQHDRGLIQARRNTQRWNDNIKLELQHLAAATPAGTSQVAIQRHVAVTLAIWDAVWGEYLHPKWAEQRMRLHGAQEKVLERYFKELEEQAASVSQPQWGTRKQLVVFFGNAGIGTRGGWGAKAVLQACRKVVERPNSGKPTDRLPGKAVTVDEFRTSRVSSAMNSPQPCEAGLDCSKPTRPEGGRPLAGQVHNHLLQSAWSKQFEAPVRGLMWCPELDQATPGDLGKWVDRDCNAALNIQRAGESKWRPLELCRRGIGSATIDGLSGIAVPDSQEAAVEEAVQAVLSQLAPITSRPSKVVSKGFGVKPIPPALLHVEIPIASQDPQPLTDLAFSLGAKLAAALRLSRPADTLLVFSDTGAVAHASRRLEGGSGTLPQARVMELRQACRQEAVQAPLLLMMAPTLEEVALAEQLVEETWSGGQVAVLVNAGFKAAGAPVVSLPQPQADFVGRLLDVYCFQPVSIKGFLGSKEGAVVRRVERGGAEAAVWRILLTRPGGRMEQVGQTRQRPSNTDLELAFINASAAASPLTNLVKAFRGKGK
;
A
#
# COMPACT_ATOMS: atom_id res chain seq x y z
N MET A 1 16.67 -12.42 -31.46
CA MET A 1 17.20 -11.91 -30.17
C MET A 1 16.03 -11.65 -29.24
N GLY A 2 16.05 -12.22 -28.04
CA GLY A 2 15.11 -11.86 -26.98
C GLY A 2 15.68 -10.72 -26.13
N MET A 3 14.86 -9.79 -25.66
CA MET A 3 15.31 -8.68 -24.84
C MET A 3 14.28 -8.36 -23.78
N GLY A 4 14.71 -8.20 -22.53
CA GLY A 4 13.82 -7.82 -21.44
C GLY A 4 13.73 -6.30 -21.31
N LEU A 5 12.53 -5.82 -21.01
CA LEU A 5 12.24 -4.42 -20.73
C LEU A 5 11.59 -4.25 -19.37
N ASP A 6 12.18 -3.35 -18.58
CA ASP A 6 11.64 -2.88 -17.31
C ASP A 6 11.27 -1.39 -17.41
N PRO A 7 9.97 -1.03 -17.35
CA PRO A 7 9.53 0.34 -17.10
C PRO A 7 9.77 0.67 -15.62
N GLY A 8 11.05 0.87 -15.27
CA GLY A 8 11.53 0.83 -13.90
C GLY A 8 11.04 1.94 -12.95
N ALA A 9 11.29 1.71 -11.67
CA ALA A 9 10.97 2.67 -10.60
C ALA A 9 11.86 3.92 -10.63
N ILE A 10 13.03 3.83 -11.27
CA ILE A 10 14.10 4.83 -11.24
C ILE A 10 14.32 5.42 -12.62
N GLN A 11 14.58 4.56 -13.61
CA GLN A 11 14.65 4.96 -15.00
C GLN A 11 13.26 5.15 -15.61
N ALA A 12 13.22 5.64 -16.85
CA ALA A 12 11.99 5.64 -17.62
C ALA A 12 11.78 4.30 -18.33
N VAL A 13 12.84 3.76 -18.91
CA VAL A 13 12.90 2.43 -19.53
C VAL A 13 14.31 1.88 -19.34
N SER A 14 14.42 0.62 -18.92
CA SER A 14 15.68 -0.14 -18.94
C SER A 14 15.51 -1.38 -19.80
N ALA A 15 16.39 -1.55 -20.78
CA ALA A 15 16.43 -2.69 -21.69
C ALA A 15 17.72 -3.47 -21.47
N ALA A 16 17.60 -4.79 -21.40
CA ALA A 16 18.77 -5.64 -21.25
C ALA A 16 18.61 -6.98 -21.97
N SER A 17 19.70 -7.43 -22.58
CA SER A 17 19.83 -8.75 -23.19
C SER A 17 21.15 -9.39 -22.80
N ARG A 18 21.11 -10.70 -22.50
CA ARG A 18 22.30 -11.55 -22.48
C ARG A 18 22.83 -11.77 -23.90
N VAL A 19 24.14 -11.83 -24.04
CA VAL A 19 24.86 -12.18 -25.27
C VAL A 19 25.69 -13.42 -24.97
N TRP A 20 25.45 -14.49 -25.71
CA TRP A 20 26.11 -15.79 -25.55
C TRP A 20 27.15 -15.96 -26.67
N ASP A 21 28.25 -16.66 -26.41
CA ASP A 21 29.21 -17.04 -27.46
C ASP A 21 28.75 -18.30 -28.23
N GLU A 22 29.58 -18.73 -29.18
CA GLU A 22 29.31 -19.89 -30.04
C GLU A 22 29.25 -21.21 -29.25
N ASP A 23 29.94 -21.29 -28.11
CA ASP A 23 29.96 -22.44 -27.22
C ASP A 23 28.78 -22.45 -26.23
N GLY A 24 27.88 -21.46 -26.33
CA GLY A 24 26.73 -21.31 -25.45
C GLY A 24 27.07 -20.78 -24.06
N CYS A 25 28.28 -20.23 -23.87
CA CYS A 25 28.71 -19.58 -22.65
C CYS A 25 28.31 -18.09 -22.66
N LEU A 26 28.01 -17.52 -21.50
CA LEU A 26 27.60 -16.13 -21.41
C LEU A 26 28.81 -15.23 -21.65
N GLN A 27 28.80 -14.47 -22.74
CA GLN A 27 29.93 -13.65 -23.16
C GLN A 27 29.83 -12.21 -22.63
N SER A 28 28.64 -11.59 -22.69
CA SER A 28 28.44 -10.20 -22.25
C SER A 28 26.96 -9.85 -22.06
N PHE A 29 26.68 -8.60 -21.67
CA PHE A 29 25.33 -8.06 -21.58
C PHE A 29 25.18 -6.82 -22.47
N TYR A 30 24.16 -6.83 -23.34
CA TYR A 30 23.67 -5.62 -23.97
C TYR A 30 22.73 -4.90 -23.00
N ARG A 31 22.95 -3.60 -22.78
CA ARG A 31 22.13 -2.76 -21.90
C ARG A 31 21.87 -1.41 -22.55
N SER A 32 20.62 -0.96 -22.47
CA SER A 32 20.21 0.38 -22.93
C SER A 32 19.24 0.98 -21.91
N LYS A 33 19.31 2.29 -21.70
CA LYS A 33 18.45 2.98 -20.74
C LYS A 33 17.95 4.31 -21.28
N LEU A 34 16.70 4.61 -21.00
CA LEU A 34 16.10 5.92 -21.17
C LEU A 34 15.85 6.51 -19.79
N THR A 35 16.45 7.66 -19.50
CA THR A 35 16.34 8.28 -18.18
C THR A 35 15.10 9.17 -18.08
N ARG A 36 14.55 9.35 -16.87
CA ARG A 36 13.42 10.26 -16.66
C ARG A 36 13.78 11.71 -16.99
N SER A 37 14.99 12.14 -16.64
CA SER A 37 15.49 13.48 -16.95
C SER A 37 15.59 13.72 -18.46
N GLN A 38 16.12 12.75 -19.22
CA GLN A 38 16.21 12.84 -20.67
C GLN A 38 14.83 13.01 -21.31
N VAL A 39 13.83 12.24 -20.90
CA VAL A 39 12.49 12.42 -21.48
C VAL A 39 11.81 13.70 -21.05
N GLN A 40 12.03 14.16 -19.81
CA GLN A 40 11.54 15.47 -19.38
C GLN A 40 12.17 16.59 -20.22
N HIS A 41 13.46 16.50 -20.52
CA HIS A 41 14.17 17.43 -21.38
C HIS A 41 13.63 17.37 -22.81
N ASP A 42 13.65 16.20 -23.43
CA ASP A 42 13.35 16.01 -24.85
C ASP A 42 11.86 16.19 -25.20
N ARG A 43 10.96 16.03 -24.22
CA ARG A 43 9.53 16.39 -24.40
C ARG A 43 9.26 17.89 -24.25
N GLY A 44 10.28 18.68 -23.91
CA GLY A 44 10.15 20.13 -23.74
C GLY A 44 9.49 20.55 -22.42
N LEU A 45 9.58 19.74 -21.36
CA LEU A 45 8.91 20.04 -20.08
C LEU A 45 9.38 21.37 -19.45
N ILE A 46 10.66 21.70 -19.62
CA ILE A 46 11.22 22.96 -19.11
C ILE A 46 10.52 24.15 -19.75
N GLN A 47 10.36 24.12 -21.08
CA GLN A 47 9.67 25.18 -21.79
C GLN A 47 8.18 25.23 -21.43
N ALA A 48 7.52 24.08 -21.31
CA ALA A 48 6.12 24.03 -20.86
C ALA A 48 5.93 24.60 -19.44
N ARG A 49 6.87 24.34 -18.52
CA ARG A 49 6.86 24.92 -17.17
C ARG A 49 7.02 26.44 -17.22
N ARG A 50 7.92 26.96 -18.05
CA ARG A 50 8.08 28.42 -18.26
C ARG A 50 6.81 29.05 -18.81
N ASN A 51 6.18 28.42 -19.80
CA ASN A 51 4.91 28.88 -20.35
C ASN A 51 3.79 28.87 -19.31
N THR A 52 3.64 27.78 -18.55
CA THR A 52 2.68 27.68 -17.45
C THR A 52 2.90 28.77 -16.40
N GLN A 53 4.15 29.06 -16.03
CA GLN A 53 4.46 30.14 -15.11
C GLN A 53 4.01 31.49 -15.69
N ARG A 54 4.39 31.79 -16.93
CA ARG A 54 4.02 33.03 -17.63
C ARG A 54 2.51 33.20 -17.75
N TRP A 55 1.76 32.12 -18.00
CA TRP A 55 0.30 32.18 -18.08
C TRP A 55 -0.36 32.34 -16.72
N ASN A 56 0.16 31.67 -15.69
CA ASN A 56 -0.27 31.90 -14.31
C ASN A 56 0.03 33.32 -13.83
N ASP A 57 1.05 34.00 -14.39
CA ASP A 57 1.33 35.40 -14.05
C ASP A 57 0.15 36.33 -14.40
N ASN A 58 -0.71 35.97 -15.37
CA ASN A 58 -1.92 36.71 -15.71
C ASN A 58 -2.97 36.72 -14.59
N ILE A 59 -2.99 35.67 -13.76
CA ILE A 59 -3.95 35.48 -12.66
C ILE A 59 -3.22 35.40 -11.31
N LYS A 60 -2.02 35.97 -11.23
CA LYS A 60 -1.14 35.80 -10.07
C LYS A 60 -1.74 36.38 -8.81
N LEU A 61 -2.41 37.53 -8.93
CA LEU A 61 -3.02 38.21 -7.79
C LEU A 61 -4.19 37.39 -7.24
N GLU A 62 -5.02 36.83 -8.12
CA GLU A 62 -6.12 35.95 -7.82
C GLU A 62 -5.63 34.66 -7.15
N LEU A 63 -4.56 34.05 -7.68
CA LEU A 63 -3.94 32.87 -7.08
C LEU A 63 -3.32 33.17 -5.71
N GLN A 64 -2.75 34.37 -5.50
CA GLN A 64 -2.24 34.81 -4.20
C GLN A 64 -3.38 35.07 -3.20
N HIS A 65 -4.49 35.68 -3.63
CA HIS A 65 -5.69 35.86 -2.81
C HIS A 65 -6.30 34.51 -2.41
N LEU A 66 -6.37 33.56 -3.34
CA LEU A 66 -6.81 32.20 -3.05
C LEU A 66 -5.88 31.48 -2.07
N ALA A 67 -4.56 31.58 -2.28
CA ALA A 67 -3.57 30.96 -1.40
C ALA A 67 -3.59 31.56 0.03
N ALA A 68 -3.89 32.85 0.16
CA ALA A 68 -4.08 33.50 1.46
C ALA A 68 -5.39 33.08 2.14
N ALA A 69 -6.39 32.64 1.38
CA ALA A 69 -7.65 32.12 1.87
C ALA A 69 -7.61 30.59 1.93
N THR A 70 -6.86 30.03 2.88
CA THR A 70 -6.69 28.58 2.98
C THR A 70 -7.99 27.89 3.42
N PRO A 71 -8.43 26.81 2.75
CA PRO A 71 -9.53 25.97 3.25
C PRO A 71 -9.10 25.06 4.41
N ALA A 72 -7.81 25.04 4.75
CA ALA A 72 -7.26 24.21 5.81
C ALA A 72 -7.57 24.83 7.19
N GLY A 73 -8.73 24.49 7.74
CA GLY A 73 -9.15 24.86 9.09
C GLY A 73 -10.59 24.45 9.36
N THR A 74 -10.94 24.22 10.63
CA THR A 74 -12.31 23.88 11.07
C THR A 74 -13.19 25.11 11.33
N SER A 75 -12.67 26.32 11.13
CA SER A 75 -13.42 27.56 11.35
C SER A 75 -14.41 27.82 10.21
N GLN A 76 -15.70 27.92 10.54
CA GLN A 76 -16.76 28.31 9.60
C GLN A 76 -16.44 29.66 8.91
N VAL A 77 -15.84 30.60 9.64
CA VAL A 77 -15.44 31.91 9.09
C VAL A 77 -14.33 31.76 8.04
N ALA A 78 -13.35 30.87 8.28
CA ALA A 78 -12.29 30.59 7.31
C ALA A 78 -12.84 29.90 6.04
N ILE A 79 -13.77 28.97 6.21
CA ILE A 79 -14.45 28.29 5.08
C ILE A 79 -15.28 29.29 4.28
N GLN A 80 -16.08 30.13 4.95
CA GLN A 80 -16.87 31.18 4.29
C GLN A 80 -15.99 32.17 3.55
N ARG A 81 -14.85 32.57 4.13
CA ARG A 81 -13.85 33.42 3.47
C ARG A 81 -13.25 32.74 2.25
N HIS A 82 -12.88 31.46 2.35
CA HIS A 82 -12.37 30.69 1.21
C HIS A 82 -13.39 30.59 0.07
N VAL A 83 -14.66 30.29 0.40
CA VAL A 83 -15.75 30.23 -0.59
C VAL A 83 -15.98 31.59 -1.23
N ALA A 84 -16.06 32.67 -0.43
CA ALA A 84 -16.24 34.03 -0.94
C ALA A 84 -15.10 34.46 -1.88
N VAL A 85 -13.84 34.19 -1.50
CA VAL A 85 -12.67 34.48 -2.34
C VAL A 85 -12.70 33.64 -3.61
N THR A 86 -13.03 32.35 -3.51
CA THR A 86 -13.12 31.44 -4.67
C THR A 86 -14.18 31.91 -5.65
N LEU A 87 -15.36 32.30 -5.17
CA LEU A 87 -16.43 32.85 -6.00
C LEU A 87 -16.02 34.17 -6.64
N ALA A 88 -15.36 35.06 -5.89
CA ALA A 88 -14.94 36.37 -6.39
C ALA A 88 -13.89 36.29 -7.51
N ILE A 89 -13.00 35.30 -7.47
CA ILE A 89 -11.96 35.12 -8.50
C ILE A 89 -12.36 34.12 -9.60
N TRP A 90 -13.52 33.48 -9.47
CA TRP A 90 -13.93 32.34 -10.31
C TRP A 90 -13.82 32.65 -11.79
N ASP A 91 -14.41 33.77 -12.22
CA ASP A 91 -14.45 34.16 -13.63
C ASP A 91 -13.06 34.49 -14.18
N ALA A 92 -12.20 35.11 -13.39
CA ALA A 92 -10.82 35.44 -13.79
C ALA A 92 -9.96 34.18 -13.94
N VAL A 93 -10.03 33.26 -12.96
CA VAL A 93 -9.26 32.01 -12.97
C VAL A 93 -9.73 31.08 -14.09
N TRP A 94 -11.04 30.89 -14.25
CA TRP A 94 -11.56 30.04 -15.33
C TRP A 94 -11.45 30.70 -16.70
N GLY A 95 -11.54 32.02 -16.81
CA GLY A 95 -11.27 32.75 -18.05
C GLY A 95 -9.86 32.48 -18.58
N GLU A 96 -8.87 32.37 -17.68
CA GLU A 96 -7.51 32.01 -18.05
C GLU A 96 -7.34 30.50 -18.31
N TYR A 97 -7.88 29.62 -17.44
CA TYR A 97 -7.70 28.16 -17.58
C TYR A 97 -8.51 27.51 -18.70
N LEU A 98 -9.59 28.13 -19.17
CA LEU A 98 -10.35 27.66 -20.33
C LEU A 98 -9.67 27.98 -21.66
N HIS A 99 -8.60 28.78 -21.66
CA HIS A 99 -7.91 29.14 -22.89
C HIS A 99 -7.28 27.89 -23.57
N PRO A 100 -7.47 27.69 -24.90
CA PRO A 100 -7.00 26.50 -25.63
C PRO A 100 -5.52 26.17 -25.43
N LYS A 101 -4.66 27.19 -25.26
CA LYS A 101 -3.22 27.09 -24.94
C LYS A 101 -2.88 26.05 -23.86
N TRP A 102 -3.72 25.90 -22.83
CA TRP A 102 -3.53 24.93 -21.75
C TRP A 102 -3.74 23.48 -22.22
N ALA A 103 -4.82 23.23 -22.95
CA ALA A 103 -5.13 21.92 -23.52
C ALA A 103 -4.12 21.57 -24.62
N GLU A 104 -3.79 22.51 -25.50
CA GLU A 104 -2.78 22.34 -26.54
C GLU A 104 -1.41 21.99 -25.97
N GLN A 105 -0.95 22.68 -24.93
CA GLN A 105 0.32 22.36 -24.29
C GLN A 105 0.34 20.94 -23.72
N ARG A 106 -0.76 20.51 -23.07
CA ARG A 106 -0.89 19.14 -22.56
C ARG A 106 -0.82 18.11 -23.69
N MET A 107 -1.53 18.35 -24.80
CA MET A 107 -1.51 17.48 -25.97
C MET A 107 -0.12 17.43 -26.63
N ARG A 108 0.55 18.59 -26.76
CA ARG A 108 1.92 18.68 -27.29
C ARG A 108 2.90 17.90 -26.42
N LEU A 109 2.83 18.02 -25.09
CA LEU A 109 3.67 17.26 -24.17
C LEU A 109 3.43 15.76 -24.29
N HIS A 110 2.16 15.33 -24.43
CA HIS A 110 1.82 13.92 -24.60
C HIS A 110 2.36 13.37 -25.92
N GLY A 111 2.15 14.08 -27.04
CA GLY A 111 2.66 13.69 -28.35
C GLY A 111 4.19 13.73 -28.43
N ALA A 112 4.83 14.72 -27.80
CA ALA A 112 6.30 14.79 -27.71
C ALA A 112 6.87 13.62 -26.90
N GLN A 113 6.20 13.23 -25.81
CA GLN A 113 6.58 12.06 -25.03
C GLN A 113 6.49 10.76 -25.84
N GLU A 114 5.41 10.56 -26.61
CA GLU A 114 5.26 9.40 -27.49
C GLU A 114 6.41 9.35 -28.51
N LYS A 115 6.74 10.49 -29.14
CA LYS A 115 7.88 10.60 -30.07
C LYS A 115 9.23 10.31 -29.43
N VAL A 116 9.45 10.66 -28.16
CA VAL A 116 10.69 10.32 -27.44
C VAL A 116 10.80 8.82 -27.23
N LEU A 117 9.71 8.16 -26.80
CA LEU A 117 9.69 6.70 -26.65
C LEU A 117 9.86 5.98 -27.99
N GLU A 118 9.20 6.43 -29.05
CA GLU A 118 9.37 5.86 -30.39
C GLU A 118 10.81 5.95 -30.90
N ARG A 119 11.45 7.11 -30.74
CA ARG A 119 12.88 7.29 -31.12
C ARG A 119 13.78 6.32 -30.36
N TYR A 120 13.58 6.23 -29.04
CA TYR A 120 14.33 5.29 -28.21
C TYR A 120 14.15 3.83 -28.68
N PHE A 121 12.91 3.39 -28.95
CA PHE A 121 12.69 2.02 -29.44
C PHE A 121 13.24 1.77 -30.83
N LYS A 122 13.28 2.80 -31.69
CA LYS A 122 13.91 2.69 -33.01
C LYS A 122 15.43 2.52 -32.88
N GLU A 123 16.09 3.32 -32.06
CA GLU A 123 17.52 3.18 -31.74
C GLU A 123 17.82 1.81 -31.11
N LEU A 124 16.95 1.35 -30.20
CA LEU A 124 17.04 0.05 -29.56
C LEU A 124 16.96 -1.10 -30.57
N GLU A 125 16.03 -1.03 -31.53
CA GLU A 125 15.88 -2.03 -32.60
C GLU A 125 17.11 -2.06 -33.51
N GLU A 126 17.65 -0.89 -33.88
CA GLU A 126 18.86 -0.75 -34.70
C GLU A 126 20.11 -1.31 -33.99
N GLN A 127 20.25 -1.04 -32.69
CA GLN A 127 21.35 -1.56 -31.86
C GLN A 127 21.23 -3.07 -31.61
N ALA A 128 20.04 -3.58 -31.31
CA ALA A 128 19.81 -5.02 -31.17
C ALA A 128 20.14 -5.76 -32.48
N ALA A 129 19.84 -5.12 -33.61
CA ALA A 129 20.18 -5.60 -34.93
C ALA A 129 21.69 -5.63 -35.23
N SER A 130 22.50 -4.70 -34.70
CA SER A 130 23.95 -4.70 -34.91
C SER A 130 24.65 -5.75 -34.04
N VAL A 131 24.23 -5.90 -32.79
CA VAL A 131 24.78 -6.89 -31.84
C VAL A 131 24.51 -8.33 -32.29
N SER A 132 23.39 -8.58 -32.98
CA SER A 132 22.99 -9.92 -33.42
C SER A 132 23.55 -10.35 -34.79
N GLN A 133 24.35 -9.52 -35.48
CA GLN A 133 24.84 -9.82 -36.83
C GLN A 133 25.74 -11.06 -36.97
N PRO A 134 26.66 -11.38 -36.03
CA PRO A 134 27.53 -12.56 -36.16
C PRO A 134 26.85 -13.90 -35.84
N GLN A 135 25.76 -13.91 -35.04
CA GLN A 135 25.29 -15.10 -34.33
C GLN A 135 23.94 -15.68 -34.82
N TRP A 136 23.25 -15.02 -35.76
CA TRP A 136 21.88 -15.39 -36.16
C TRP A 136 21.82 -15.68 -37.66
N GLY A 137 21.27 -16.85 -38.02
CA GLY A 137 21.04 -17.28 -39.41
C GLY A 137 20.06 -16.37 -40.19
N THR A 138 19.62 -16.85 -41.35
CA THR A 138 18.90 -16.07 -42.39
C THR A 138 17.53 -15.47 -42.01
N ARG A 139 17.01 -15.68 -40.80
CA ARG A 139 15.75 -15.05 -40.32
C ARG A 139 15.93 -14.35 -38.98
N LYS A 140 15.93 -13.03 -38.99
CA LYS A 140 16.20 -12.18 -37.81
C LYS A 140 14.89 -11.65 -37.24
N GLN A 141 14.54 -12.00 -36.00
CA GLN A 141 13.37 -11.46 -35.29
C GLN A 141 13.78 -10.92 -33.91
N LEU A 142 13.34 -9.69 -33.59
CA LEU A 142 13.47 -9.10 -32.26
C LEU A 142 12.23 -9.46 -31.42
N VAL A 143 12.43 -10.09 -30.28
CA VAL A 143 11.36 -10.38 -29.32
C VAL A 143 11.63 -9.59 -28.05
N VAL A 144 10.66 -8.80 -27.62
CA VAL A 144 10.78 -7.91 -26.47
C VAL A 144 9.83 -8.37 -25.38
N PHE A 145 10.36 -8.67 -24.19
CA PHE A 145 9.61 -9.17 -23.05
C PHE A 145 9.31 -8.04 -22.05
N PHE A 146 8.07 -7.98 -21.58
CA PHE A 146 7.56 -6.97 -20.63
C PHE A 146 6.97 -7.62 -19.40
N GLY A 147 7.31 -7.15 -18.21
CA GLY A 147 6.66 -7.59 -16.97
C GLY A 147 5.17 -7.21 -16.88
N ASN A 148 4.34 -8.12 -16.37
CA ASN A 148 2.88 -7.96 -16.24
C ASN A 148 2.43 -7.53 -14.83
N ALA A 149 3.35 -7.29 -13.89
CA ALA A 149 2.99 -6.92 -12.53
C ALA A 149 2.43 -5.48 -12.47
N GLY A 150 1.14 -5.36 -12.18
CA GLY A 150 0.51 -4.17 -11.63
C GLY A 150 0.83 -2.86 -12.37
N ILE A 151 0.26 -2.70 -13.57
CA ILE A 151 0.14 -1.40 -14.25
C ILE A 151 -0.77 -0.49 -13.40
N GLY A 152 -0.26 0.08 -12.31
CA GLY A 152 -1.04 0.74 -11.25
C GLY A 152 -0.34 1.91 -10.56
N THR A 153 -0.68 3.13 -10.99
CA THR A 153 -1.04 4.31 -10.18
C THR A 153 -0.21 4.74 -8.95
N ARG A 154 1.12 4.86 -9.06
CA ARG A 154 1.88 5.83 -8.23
C ARG A 154 2.84 6.66 -9.08
N GLY A 155 2.38 7.84 -9.50
CA GLY A 155 3.21 9.01 -9.81
C GLY A 155 4.26 8.91 -10.93
N GLY A 156 4.33 7.82 -11.68
CA GLY A 156 5.26 7.64 -12.78
C GLY A 156 4.59 6.89 -13.92
N TRP A 157 4.80 7.38 -15.15
CA TRP A 157 4.86 6.63 -16.40
C TRP A 157 4.08 5.32 -16.41
N GLY A 158 2.89 5.32 -17.01
CA GLY A 158 2.14 4.07 -17.15
C GLY A 158 2.94 3.09 -18.00
N ALA A 159 3.33 1.94 -17.46
CA ALA A 159 3.95 0.82 -18.20
C ALA A 159 3.20 0.49 -19.50
N LYS A 160 1.88 0.76 -19.53
CA LYS A 160 1.03 0.71 -20.72
C LYS A 160 1.48 1.64 -21.86
N ALA A 161 1.86 2.87 -21.58
CA ALA A 161 2.34 3.82 -22.60
C ALA A 161 3.68 3.37 -23.19
N VAL A 162 4.57 2.85 -22.35
CA VAL A 162 5.85 2.26 -22.79
C VAL A 162 5.60 1.03 -23.67
N LEU A 163 4.70 0.13 -23.25
CA LEU A 163 4.29 -1.04 -24.04
C LEU A 163 3.66 -0.64 -25.38
N GLN A 164 2.79 0.37 -25.39
CA GLN A 164 2.16 0.87 -26.61
C GLN A 164 3.18 1.44 -27.61
N ALA A 165 4.10 2.29 -27.13
CA ALA A 165 5.16 2.84 -27.97
C ALA A 165 6.10 1.73 -28.49
N CYS A 166 6.42 0.73 -27.64
CA CYS A 166 7.22 -0.41 -28.06
C CYS A 166 6.52 -1.23 -29.15
N ARG A 167 5.26 -1.62 -28.95
CA ARG A 167 4.48 -2.34 -29.96
C ARG A 167 4.43 -1.60 -31.28
N LYS A 168 4.19 -0.29 -31.25
CA LYS A 168 4.14 0.56 -32.43
C LYS A 168 5.43 0.52 -33.26
N VAL A 169 6.59 0.39 -32.62
CA VAL A 169 7.89 0.32 -33.31
C VAL A 169 8.29 -1.12 -33.64
N VAL A 170 8.18 -2.04 -32.69
CA VAL A 170 8.70 -3.41 -32.79
C VAL A 170 7.79 -4.31 -33.62
N GLU A 171 6.46 -4.17 -33.50
CA GLU A 171 5.48 -4.99 -34.22
C GLU A 171 5.08 -4.38 -35.57
N ARG A 172 5.78 -3.32 -36.03
CA ARG A 172 5.46 -2.66 -37.29
C ARG A 172 5.72 -3.60 -38.48
N PRO A 173 4.85 -3.61 -39.51
CA PRO A 173 5.13 -4.31 -40.76
C PRO A 173 6.40 -3.76 -41.42
N ASN A 174 7.17 -4.62 -42.06
CA ASN A 174 8.29 -4.16 -42.89
C ASN A 174 7.77 -3.23 -43.99
N SER A 175 8.49 -2.15 -44.26
CA SER A 175 8.13 -1.10 -45.23
C SER A 175 8.23 -1.54 -46.70
N GLY A 176 8.01 -2.82 -47.01
CA GLY A 176 8.03 -3.36 -48.37
C GLY A 176 9.43 -3.53 -48.99
N LYS A 177 10.51 -3.13 -48.31
CA LYS A 177 11.87 -3.48 -48.72
C LYS A 177 12.14 -4.94 -48.37
N PRO A 178 12.74 -5.74 -49.27
CA PRO A 178 13.15 -7.10 -48.94
C PRO A 178 14.29 -7.03 -47.94
N THR A 179 13.95 -7.15 -46.67
CA THR A 179 14.89 -7.30 -45.56
C THR A 179 14.72 -8.71 -45.00
N ASP A 180 15.82 -9.39 -44.66
CA ASP A 180 15.82 -10.72 -44.02
C ASP A 180 15.21 -10.74 -42.59
N ARG A 181 14.54 -9.66 -42.19
CA ARG A 181 14.02 -9.43 -40.84
C ARG A 181 12.54 -9.71 -40.80
N LEU A 182 12.11 -10.58 -39.90
CA LEU A 182 10.69 -10.74 -39.58
C LEU A 182 10.26 -9.58 -38.67
N PRO A 183 8.99 -9.12 -38.74
CA PRO A 183 8.46 -8.17 -37.76
C PRO A 183 8.73 -8.65 -36.33
N GLY A 184 9.19 -7.74 -35.47
CA GLY A 184 9.43 -8.05 -34.08
C GLY A 184 8.14 -8.36 -33.32
N LYS A 185 8.27 -8.81 -32.08
CA LYS A 185 7.13 -9.16 -31.23
C LYS A 185 7.31 -8.62 -29.81
N ALA A 186 6.29 -7.97 -29.25
CA ALA A 186 6.28 -7.63 -27.83
C ALA A 186 5.44 -8.65 -27.05
N VAL A 187 6.06 -9.32 -26.07
CA VAL A 187 5.46 -10.38 -25.27
C VAL A 187 5.40 -9.94 -23.82
N THR A 188 4.25 -10.08 -23.17
CA THR A 188 4.11 -9.85 -21.73
C THR A 188 4.38 -11.13 -20.96
N VAL A 189 5.21 -11.06 -19.92
CA VAL A 189 5.59 -12.16 -19.03
C VAL A 189 5.16 -11.84 -17.60
N ASP A 190 4.86 -12.87 -16.82
CA ASP A 190 4.51 -12.69 -15.40
C ASP A 190 5.73 -12.26 -14.60
N GLU A 191 5.61 -11.20 -13.80
CA GLU A 191 6.74 -10.53 -13.16
C GLU A 191 6.71 -10.72 -11.64
N PHE A 192 7.33 -11.80 -11.15
CA PHE A 192 7.47 -12.04 -9.71
C PHE A 192 8.77 -11.44 -9.16
N ARG A 193 8.71 -10.19 -8.67
CA ARG A 193 9.81 -9.53 -7.94
C ARG A 193 11.18 -9.66 -8.64
N THR A 194 11.19 -9.56 -9.96
CA THR A 194 12.37 -9.61 -10.85
C THR A 194 13.51 -8.67 -10.43
N SER A 195 13.18 -7.57 -9.74
CA SER A 195 14.15 -6.61 -9.17
C SER A 195 14.88 -7.10 -7.91
N ARG A 196 14.43 -8.18 -7.25
CA ARG A 196 15.00 -8.71 -6.00
C ARG A 196 15.76 -10.02 -6.18
N VAL A 197 15.67 -10.67 -7.33
CA VAL A 197 16.40 -11.90 -7.63
C VAL A 197 17.63 -11.53 -8.44
N SER A 198 18.80 -12.06 -8.09
CA SER A 198 20.04 -11.77 -8.80
C SER A 198 20.02 -12.39 -10.19
N SER A 199 20.20 -11.57 -11.24
CA SER A 199 20.32 -12.05 -12.62
C SER A 199 21.67 -12.72 -12.92
N ALA A 200 22.64 -12.62 -12.01
CA ALA A 200 24.00 -13.17 -12.15
C ALA A 200 24.07 -14.68 -12.01
N MET A 201 23.12 -15.27 -11.30
CA MET A 201 23.09 -16.70 -11.00
C MET A 201 22.21 -17.42 -12.03
N ASN A 202 22.86 -17.97 -13.05
CA ASN A 202 22.20 -18.52 -14.25
C ASN A 202 21.88 -20.02 -14.18
N SER A 203 22.35 -20.75 -13.17
CA SER A 203 22.00 -22.16 -12.99
C SER A 203 20.53 -22.32 -12.57
N PRO A 204 19.83 -23.39 -13.02
CA PRO A 204 18.57 -23.79 -12.41
C PRO A 204 18.79 -24.04 -10.92
N GLN A 205 17.87 -23.58 -10.07
CA GLN A 205 17.98 -23.96 -8.66
C GLN A 205 17.75 -25.46 -8.48
N PRO A 206 18.26 -26.07 -7.40
CA PRO A 206 17.97 -27.47 -7.08
C PRO A 206 16.46 -27.77 -7.02
N CYS A 207 15.63 -26.79 -6.64
CA CYS A 207 14.16 -26.93 -6.64
C CYS A 207 13.52 -26.88 -8.04
N GLU A 208 14.25 -26.44 -9.07
CA GLU A 208 13.79 -26.38 -10.44
C GLU A 208 14.22 -27.63 -11.25
N ALA A 209 15.21 -28.40 -10.76
CA ALA A 209 15.71 -29.61 -11.42
C ALA A 209 14.67 -30.74 -11.60
N GLY A 210 13.62 -30.74 -10.77
CA GLY A 210 12.53 -31.73 -10.83
C GLY A 210 11.26 -31.26 -11.56
N LEU A 211 11.28 -30.10 -12.22
CA LEU A 211 10.10 -29.56 -12.90
C LEU A 211 10.04 -29.96 -14.37
N ASP A 212 8.83 -30.28 -14.83
CA ASP A 212 8.53 -30.58 -16.23
C ASP A 212 8.58 -29.29 -17.08
N CYS A 213 9.65 -29.15 -17.86
CA CYS A 213 9.93 -28.01 -18.73
C CYS A 213 8.89 -27.79 -19.84
N SER A 214 8.00 -28.75 -20.10
CA SER A 214 6.95 -28.64 -21.10
C SER A 214 5.70 -27.89 -20.60
N LYS A 215 5.54 -27.76 -19.28
CA LYS A 215 4.35 -27.16 -18.66
C LYS A 215 4.62 -25.72 -18.20
N PRO A 216 3.82 -24.74 -18.64
CA PRO A 216 4.02 -23.33 -18.29
C PRO A 216 3.57 -22.99 -16.86
N THR A 217 2.88 -23.90 -16.17
CA THR A 217 2.28 -23.70 -14.84
C THR A 217 2.85 -24.71 -13.85
N ARG A 218 3.10 -24.23 -12.62
CA ARG A 218 3.59 -25.04 -11.49
C ARG A 218 2.60 -26.17 -11.18
N PRO A 219 3.06 -27.39 -10.82
CA PRO A 219 2.23 -28.36 -10.11
C PRO A 219 1.63 -27.73 -8.83
N GLU A 220 0.34 -27.92 -8.60
CA GLU A 220 -0.31 -27.44 -7.38
C GLU A 220 0.40 -27.99 -6.12
N GLY A 221 0.61 -27.13 -5.11
CA GLY A 221 1.14 -27.54 -3.80
C GLY A 221 2.67 -27.60 -3.65
N GLY A 222 3.47 -27.48 -4.71
CA GLY A 222 4.93 -27.47 -4.57
C GLY A 222 5.41 -26.31 -3.67
N ARG A 223 6.50 -26.49 -2.91
CA ARG A 223 7.26 -25.41 -2.24
C ARG A 223 8.75 -25.74 -2.31
N PRO A 224 9.64 -24.77 -2.60
CA PRO A 224 11.07 -24.99 -2.45
C PRO A 224 11.41 -25.22 -0.97
N LEU A 225 12.43 -26.03 -0.69
CA LEU A 225 12.91 -26.27 0.66
C LEU A 225 13.44 -24.97 1.28
N ALA A 226 13.21 -24.78 2.58
CA ALA A 226 13.71 -23.61 3.31
C ALA A 226 15.24 -23.53 3.19
N GLY A 227 15.74 -22.35 2.78
CA GLY A 227 17.18 -22.11 2.58
C GLY A 227 17.61 -22.05 1.11
N GLN A 228 16.93 -22.73 0.18
CA GLN A 228 17.34 -22.73 -1.25
C GLN A 228 17.16 -21.37 -1.96
N VAL A 229 16.22 -20.53 -1.48
CA VAL A 229 15.80 -19.26 -2.13
C VAL A 229 16.54 -18.03 -1.58
N HIS A 230 17.23 -18.12 -0.44
CA HIS A 230 17.84 -16.92 0.17
C HIS A 230 19.13 -16.48 -0.52
N ASN A 231 19.73 -17.43 -1.23
CA ASN A 231 21.05 -17.39 -1.83
C ASN A 231 21.14 -16.42 -3.02
N HIS A 232 20.04 -16.21 -3.75
CA HIS A 232 20.01 -15.32 -4.92
C HIS A 232 19.26 -14.01 -4.66
N LEU A 233 18.81 -13.74 -3.43
CA LEU A 233 18.07 -12.51 -3.12
C LEU A 233 19.00 -11.30 -2.97
N LEU A 234 18.75 -10.31 -3.81
CA LEU A 234 19.41 -9.02 -3.75
C LEU A 234 18.89 -8.18 -2.58
N GLN A 235 19.83 -7.51 -1.92
CA GLN A 235 19.58 -6.54 -0.87
C GLN A 235 19.83 -5.12 -1.38
N SER A 236 19.18 -4.12 -0.78
CA SER A 236 19.46 -2.71 -1.12
C SER A 236 20.84 -2.30 -0.61
N ALA A 237 21.60 -1.62 -1.47
CA ALA A 237 22.87 -1.02 -1.07
C ALA A 237 22.63 0.07 -0.02
N TRP A 238 23.51 0.18 0.97
CA TRP A 238 23.39 1.18 2.05
C TRP A 238 24.54 2.20 1.97
N SER A 239 24.22 3.49 1.97
CA SER A 239 25.23 4.55 2.07
C SER A 239 25.54 4.83 3.52
N LYS A 240 26.81 4.70 3.91
CA LYS A 240 27.29 5.13 5.23
C LYS A 240 27.25 6.65 5.40
N GLN A 241 27.49 7.42 4.33
CA GLN A 241 27.52 8.88 4.39
C GLN A 241 26.13 9.50 4.56
N PHE A 242 25.11 8.90 3.95
CA PHE A 242 23.74 9.43 3.96
C PHE A 242 22.79 8.64 4.87
N GLU A 243 23.29 7.61 5.56
CA GLU A 243 22.52 6.69 6.42
C GLU A 243 21.22 6.21 5.76
N ALA A 244 21.27 5.94 4.47
CA ALA A 244 20.09 5.65 3.67
C ALA A 244 20.41 4.62 2.57
N PRO A 245 19.40 3.85 2.12
CA PRO A 245 19.57 2.95 1.00
C PRO A 245 19.85 3.74 -0.28
N VAL A 246 20.86 3.32 -1.03
CA VAL A 246 21.20 3.90 -2.33
C VAL A 246 20.14 3.46 -3.34
N ARG A 247 19.35 4.42 -3.81
CA ARG A 247 18.24 4.16 -4.74
C ARG A 247 18.79 3.57 -6.04
N GLY A 248 18.37 2.33 -6.35
CA GLY A 248 18.68 1.66 -7.61
C GLY A 248 19.92 0.80 -7.61
N LEU A 249 20.71 0.87 -6.55
CA LEU A 249 21.86 -0.01 -6.37
C LEU A 249 21.47 -1.15 -5.44
N MET A 250 21.68 -2.37 -5.90
CA MET A 250 21.41 -3.61 -5.18
C MET A 250 22.72 -4.38 -5.01
N TRP A 251 22.79 -5.30 -4.05
CA TRP A 251 23.96 -6.17 -3.85
C TRP A 251 23.53 -7.59 -3.48
N CYS A 252 24.33 -8.59 -3.88
CA CYS A 252 24.11 -10.00 -3.54
C CYS A 252 25.18 -10.46 -2.55
N PRO A 253 24.82 -11.00 -1.37
CA PRO A 253 25.80 -11.48 -0.39
C PRO A 253 26.64 -12.68 -0.84
N GLU A 254 26.11 -13.57 -1.69
CA GLU A 254 26.83 -14.76 -2.14
C GLU A 254 27.77 -14.53 -3.34
N LEU A 255 27.74 -13.35 -3.96
CA LEU A 255 28.67 -13.01 -5.05
C LEU A 255 30.10 -12.69 -4.56
N ASP A 256 30.36 -12.67 -3.24
CA ASP A 256 31.70 -12.44 -2.67
C ASP A 256 32.68 -13.62 -2.91
N GLN A 257 32.24 -14.73 -3.52
CA GLN A 257 33.08 -15.90 -3.85
C GLN A 257 33.33 -16.14 -5.35
N ALA A 258 32.83 -15.28 -6.26
CA ALA A 258 33.02 -15.46 -7.71
C ALA A 258 33.93 -14.38 -8.31
N THR A 259 35.10 -14.80 -8.82
CA THR A 259 36.02 -13.99 -9.65
C THR A 259 35.52 -13.88 -11.11
N PRO A 260 35.97 -12.90 -11.92
CA PRO A 260 35.10 -11.84 -12.44
C PRO A 260 34.92 -11.83 -13.97
N GLY A 261 33.75 -11.32 -14.38
CA GLY A 261 33.44 -10.85 -15.73
C GLY A 261 31.99 -10.33 -15.78
N ASP A 262 31.80 -9.02 -15.66
CA ASP A 262 30.60 -8.25 -16.06
C ASP A 262 29.37 -8.08 -15.13
N LEU A 263 29.33 -8.68 -13.94
CA LEU A 263 28.37 -8.32 -12.89
C LEU A 263 29.10 -8.21 -11.55
N GLY A 264 29.59 -7.02 -11.21
CA GLY A 264 30.23 -6.79 -9.90
C GLY A 264 29.27 -7.05 -8.72
N LYS A 265 29.82 -7.01 -7.50
CA LYS A 265 29.09 -7.07 -6.20
C LYS A 265 27.82 -6.20 -6.14
N TRP A 266 27.76 -5.18 -6.99
CA TRP A 266 26.69 -4.21 -7.11
C TRP A 266 25.95 -4.33 -8.44
N VAL A 267 24.63 -4.36 -8.39
CA VAL A 267 23.76 -4.54 -9.54
C VAL A 267 22.77 -3.36 -9.65
N ASP A 268 22.62 -2.80 -10.84
CA ASP A 268 21.55 -1.84 -11.13
C ASP A 268 20.19 -2.54 -11.11
N ARG A 269 19.27 -2.04 -10.28
CA ARG A 269 17.96 -2.65 -10.02
C ARG A 269 17.14 -2.85 -11.31
N ASP A 270 17.07 -1.82 -12.14
CA ASP A 270 16.20 -1.82 -13.31
C ASP A 270 16.81 -2.70 -14.42
N CYS A 271 18.15 -2.71 -14.58
CA CYS A 271 18.85 -3.64 -15.47
C CYS A 271 18.71 -5.11 -15.00
N ASN A 272 18.82 -5.37 -13.70
CA ASN A 272 18.62 -6.70 -13.13
C ASN A 272 17.20 -7.22 -13.40
N ALA A 273 16.20 -6.34 -13.19
CA ALA A 273 14.81 -6.66 -13.50
C ALA A 273 14.64 -6.98 -14.99
N ALA A 274 15.19 -6.16 -15.89
CA ALA A 274 15.15 -6.40 -17.33
C ALA A 274 15.80 -7.75 -17.72
N LEU A 275 16.95 -8.11 -17.16
CA LEU A 275 17.59 -9.40 -17.42
C LEU A 275 16.77 -10.60 -16.92
N ASN A 276 16.07 -10.45 -15.79
CA ASN A 276 15.17 -11.49 -15.29
C ASN A 276 13.89 -11.60 -16.11
N ILE A 277 13.36 -10.48 -16.62
CA ILE A 277 12.24 -10.44 -17.57
C ILE A 277 12.61 -11.13 -18.89
N GLN A 278 13.81 -10.87 -19.41
CA GLN A 278 14.34 -11.57 -20.58
C GLN A 278 14.39 -13.08 -20.32
N ARG A 279 14.98 -13.49 -19.19
CA ARG A 279 15.11 -14.91 -18.82
C ARG A 279 13.74 -15.58 -18.78
N ALA A 280 12.74 -14.96 -18.14
CA ALA A 280 11.39 -15.50 -18.04
C ALA A 280 10.66 -15.57 -19.40
N GLY A 281 11.09 -14.75 -20.37
CA GLY A 281 10.55 -14.76 -21.72
C GLY A 281 11.19 -15.79 -22.64
N GLU A 282 12.51 -15.94 -22.58
CA GLU A 282 13.29 -16.86 -23.44
C GLU A 282 13.23 -18.29 -22.93
N SER A 283 13.40 -18.46 -21.63
CA SER A 283 13.26 -19.74 -20.99
C SER A 283 11.78 -19.88 -20.65
N LYS A 284 11.12 -21.00 -20.97
CA LYS A 284 9.76 -21.29 -20.47
C LYS A 284 9.73 -21.42 -18.92
N TRP A 285 10.80 -21.03 -18.24
CA TRP A 285 11.02 -21.13 -16.81
C TRP A 285 10.53 -19.86 -16.10
N ARG A 286 9.80 -20.08 -15.01
CA ARG A 286 9.52 -19.07 -14.01
C ARG A 286 10.69 -19.09 -13.02
N PRO A 287 11.33 -17.96 -12.65
CA PRO A 287 12.21 -17.94 -11.49
C PRO A 287 11.42 -18.47 -10.28
N LEU A 288 11.85 -19.58 -9.65
CA LEU A 288 11.16 -20.14 -8.48
C LEU A 288 11.31 -19.31 -7.20
N GLU A 289 12.03 -18.21 -7.27
CA GLU A 289 12.28 -17.37 -6.13
C GLU A 289 11.07 -16.50 -5.80
N LEU A 290 10.57 -16.73 -4.59
CA LEU A 290 9.50 -16.03 -3.90
C LEU A 290 8.09 -16.57 -4.22
N CYS A 291 7.89 -17.84 -3.82
CA CYS A 291 6.67 -18.16 -3.08
C CYS A 291 6.39 -17.01 -2.10
N ARG A 292 5.23 -16.36 -2.22
CA ARG A 292 4.65 -15.63 -1.09
C ARG A 292 4.75 -16.55 0.13
N ARG A 293 5.49 -16.16 1.17
CA ARG A 293 5.00 -16.49 2.52
C ARG A 293 3.55 -15.99 2.54
N GLY A 294 2.62 -16.91 2.80
CA GLY A 294 1.21 -16.83 2.45
C GLY A 294 0.61 -15.43 2.42
N ILE A 295 0.34 -14.95 1.22
CA ILE A 295 -0.93 -14.29 0.94
C ILE A 295 -1.51 -15.19 -0.13
N GLY A 296 -2.54 -15.95 0.19
CA GLY A 296 -3.04 -17.04 -0.66
C GLY A 296 -3.08 -16.68 -2.13
N SER A 297 -2.63 -17.60 -2.97
CA SER A 297 -3.38 -17.89 -4.18
C SER A 297 -4.77 -18.30 -3.70
N ALA A 298 -5.68 -17.34 -3.60
CA ALA A 298 -7.03 -17.68 -3.98
C ALA A 298 -6.90 -18.06 -5.47
N THR A 299 -7.11 -19.34 -5.73
CA THR A 299 -7.73 -19.77 -6.97
C THR A 299 -8.73 -18.72 -7.42
N ILE A 300 -8.70 -18.41 -8.71
CA ILE A 300 -9.78 -17.73 -9.40
C ILE A 300 -10.95 -18.74 -9.40
N ASP A 301 -11.58 -18.89 -8.24
CA ASP A 301 -12.84 -19.59 -7.93
C ASP A 301 -13.24 -19.37 -6.45
N GLY A 302 -12.84 -18.23 -5.87
CA GLY A 302 -13.22 -17.80 -4.53
C GLY A 302 -13.82 -16.40 -4.54
N LEU A 303 -14.96 -16.24 -5.22
CA LEU A 303 -15.85 -15.09 -5.02
C LEU A 303 -16.49 -15.17 -3.61
N SER A 304 -15.71 -14.97 -2.56
CA SER A 304 -16.20 -14.70 -1.20
C SER A 304 -15.16 -13.79 -0.52
N GLY A 305 -15.33 -12.47 -0.59
CA GLY A 305 -16.14 -11.76 0.39
C GLY A 305 -15.35 -11.66 1.70
N ILE A 306 -14.82 -10.48 2.03
CA ILE A 306 -14.48 -10.21 3.43
C ILE A 306 -15.78 -10.42 4.20
N ALA A 307 -15.77 -11.32 5.18
CA ALA A 307 -16.87 -11.45 6.12
C ALA A 307 -16.93 -10.15 6.93
N VAL A 308 -17.80 -9.26 6.48
CA VAL A 308 -18.19 -8.07 7.24
C VAL A 308 -19.04 -8.57 8.39
N PRO A 309 -18.77 -8.14 9.64
CA PRO A 309 -19.63 -8.49 10.76
C PRO A 309 -21.07 -8.07 10.43
N ASP A 310 -22.00 -9.01 10.50
CA ASP A 310 -23.43 -8.81 10.27
C ASP A 310 -24.16 -8.31 11.53
N SER A 311 -23.47 -8.31 12.67
CA SER A 311 -23.98 -7.93 13.98
C SER A 311 -22.88 -7.27 14.83
N GLN A 312 -23.30 -6.53 15.86
CA GLN A 312 -22.37 -5.93 16.82
C GLN A 312 -21.63 -7.02 17.62
N GLU A 313 -22.31 -8.12 17.93
CA GLU A 313 -21.74 -9.29 18.59
C GLU A 313 -20.62 -9.94 17.76
N ALA A 314 -20.83 -10.14 16.46
CA ALA A 314 -19.79 -10.64 15.56
C ALA A 314 -18.59 -9.70 15.50
N ALA A 315 -18.82 -8.38 15.46
CA ALA A 315 -17.74 -7.39 15.50
C ALA A 315 -16.94 -7.46 16.81
N VAL A 316 -17.63 -7.65 17.94
CA VAL A 316 -16.99 -7.83 19.26
C VAL A 316 -16.14 -9.10 19.28
N GLU A 317 -16.61 -10.23 18.74
CA GLU A 317 -15.84 -11.47 18.71
C GLU A 317 -14.56 -11.34 17.88
N GLU A 318 -14.66 -10.70 16.72
CA GLU A 318 -13.50 -10.43 15.88
C GLU A 318 -12.52 -9.47 16.55
N ALA A 319 -13.02 -8.44 17.25
CA ALA A 319 -12.18 -7.51 18.01
C ALA A 319 -11.45 -8.22 19.17
N VAL A 320 -12.13 -9.12 19.90
CA VAL A 320 -11.52 -9.93 20.95
C VAL A 320 -10.40 -10.78 20.38
N GLN A 321 -10.62 -11.47 19.26
CA GLN A 321 -9.57 -12.26 18.62
C GLN A 321 -8.38 -11.40 18.16
N ALA A 322 -8.65 -10.22 17.61
CA ALA A 322 -7.61 -9.28 17.19
C ALA A 322 -6.77 -8.78 18.39
N VAL A 323 -7.42 -8.43 19.50
CA VAL A 323 -6.75 -8.06 20.76
C VAL A 323 -5.87 -9.22 21.26
N LEU A 324 -6.44 -10.42 21.40
CA LEU A 324 -5.71 -11.60 21.89
C LEU A 324 -4.51 -11.98 21.00
N SER A 325 -4.62 -11.76 19.68
CA SER A 325 -3.51 -12.01 18.73
C SER A 325 -2.26 -11.19 19.05
N GLN A 326 -2.42 -9.98 19.63
CA GLN A 326 -1.32 -9.12 20.03
C GLN A 326 -0.75 -9.48 21.40
N LEU A 327 -1.48 -10.25 22.20
CA LEU A 327 -1.11 -10.65 23.56
C LEU A 327 -0.43 -12.03 23.61
N ALA A 328 -0.57 -12.85 22.57
CA ALA A 328 0.09 -14.15 22.45
C ALA A 328 1.64 -14.11 22.57
N PRO A 329 2.36 -13.10 22.02
CA PRO A 329 3.82 -12.98 22.21
C PRO A 329 4.24 -12.61 23.64
N ILE A 330 3.32 -12.03 24.43
CA ILE A 330 3.57 -11.52 25.78
C ILE A 330 3.43 -12.65 26.81
N THR A 331 2.55 -13.62 26.54
CA THR A 331 2.24 -14.76 27.43
C THR A 331 3.13 -15.98 27.22
N SER A 332 3.91 -16.05 26.13
CA SER A 332 4.73 -17.23 25.77
C SER A 332 6.22 -17.13 26.11
N ARG A 333 6.69 -16.11 26.83
CA ARG A 333 8.08 -16.03 27.30
C ARG A 333 8.20 -16.69 28.68
N PRO A 334 8.97 -17.78 28.84
CA PRO A 334 9.30 -18.26 30.17
C PRO A 334 10.20 -17.24 30.87
N SER A 335 9.96 -17.04 32.15
CA SER A 335 10.69 -16.17 33.08
C SER A 335 12.16 -16.60 33.19
N LYS A 336 13.00 -16.30 32.19
CA LYS A 336 14.45 -16.29 32.37
C LYS A 336 14.86 -14.87 32.74
N VAL A 337 15.06 -14.68 34.05
CA VAL A 337 15.82 -13.58 34.63
C VAL A 337 17.22 -13.63 33.98
N VAL A 338 17.46 -12.76 33.01
CA VAL A 338 18.83 -12.45 32.57
C VAL A 338 19.33 -11.38 33.52
N SER A 339 19.96 -11.83 34.61
CA SER A 339 20.77 -10.96 35.44
C SER A 339 22.06 -10.63 34.69
N LYS A 340 22.16 -9.42 34.16
CA LYS A 340 23.41 -8.63 34.11
C LYS A 340 23.17 -7.25 33.47
N GLY A 341 23.33 -6.21 34.28
CA GLY A 341 23.67 -4.85 33.84
C GLY A 341 22.49 -3.90 33.61
N PHE A 342 22.40 -2.87 34.45
CA PHE A 342 21.69 -1.60 34.29
C PHE A 342 20.19 -1.64 33.89
N GLY A 343 19.32 -1.47 34.89
CA GLY A 343 17.95 -0.97 34.76
C GLY A 343 17.01 -1.81 33.89
N VAL A 344 16.27 -2.74 34.50
CA VAL A 344 15.12 -3.38 33.85
C VAL A 344 14.06 -2.28 33.62
N LYS A 345 14.02 -1.71 32.42
CA LYS A 345 12.90 -0.84 32.02
C LYS A 345 11.63 -1.69 31.99
N PRO A 346 10.54 -1.30 32.68
CA PRO A 346 9.27 -2.02 32.60
C PRO A 346 8.83 -2.09 31.14
N ILE A 347 8.32 -3.25 30.72
CA ILE A 347 7.70 -3.39 29.39
C ILE A 347 6.46 -2.50 29.41
N PRO A 348 6.35 -1.49 28.52
CA PRO A 348 5.18 -0.62 28.50
C PRO A 348 3.93 -1.45 28.17
N PRO A 349 2.77 -1.11 28.74
CA PRO A 349 1.53 -1.84 28.51
C PRO A 349 1.19 -1.87 27.02
N ALA A 350 0.57 -2.97 26.56
CA ALA A 350 0.06 -3.05 25.20
C ALA A 350 -1.09 -2.03 25.06
N LEU A 351 -0.84 -0.96 24.31
CA LEU A 351 -1.79 0.12 24.06
C LEU A 351 -2.53 -0.14 22.74
N LEU A 352 -3.71 -0.74 22.86
CA LEU A 352 -4.48 -1.24 21.73
C LEU A 352 -5.69 -0.35 21.45
N HIS A 353 -6.07 -0.25 20.19
CA HIS A 353 -7.21 0.53 19.74
C HIS A 353 -8.21 -0.34 18.98
N VAL A 354 -9.49 -0.25 19.38
CA VAL A 354 -10.61 -0.97 18.79
C VAL A 354 -11.70 0.03 18.38
N GLU A 355 -12.20 -0.07 17.16
CA GLU A 355 -13.37 0.70 16.70
C GLU A 355 -14.49 -0.24 16.26
N ILE A 356 -15.66 -0.08 16.89
CA ILE A 356 -16.89 -0.81 16.61
C ILE A 356 -18.04 0.22 16.56
N PRO A 357 -18.87 0.22 15.50
CA PRO A 357 -19.93 1.20 15.36
C PRO A 357 -20.99 1.01 16.46
N ILE A 358 -21.51 2.13 16.95
CA ILE A 358 -22.61 2.19 17.93
C ILE A 358 -23.85 2.78 17.27
N ALA A 359 -25.03 2.29 17.64
CA ALA A 359 -26.29 2.62 16.98
C ALA A 359 -26.75 4.06 17.23
N SER A 360 -26.45 4.62 18.41
CA SER A 360 -26.76 6.00 18.78
C SER A 360 -25.69 6.58 19.70
N GLN A 361 -25.77 7.89 19.95
CA GLN A 361 -24.94 8.61 20.92
C GLN A 361 -25.47 8.47 22.36
N ASP A 362 -26.51 7.65 22.58
CA ASP A 362 -27.05 7.45 23.92
C ASP A 362 -26.06 6.65 24.78
N PRO A 363 -26.11 6.80 26.12
CA PRO A 363 -25.27 6.06 27.04
C PRO A 363 -25.36 4.53 26.89
N GLN A 364 -26.56 4.01 26.57
CA GLN A 364 -26.84 2.59 26.59
C GLN A 364 -26.00 1.77 25.59
N PRO A 365 -25.99 2.05 24.26
CA PRO A 365 -25.18 1.31 23.30
C PRO A 365 -23.68 1.28 23.61
N LEU A 366 -23.13 2.39 24.12
CA LEU A 366 -21.71 2.46 24.51
C LEU A 366 -21.42 1.56 25.73
N THR A 367 -22.32 1.57 26.71
CA THR A 367 -22.19 0.67 27.87
C THR A 367 -22.39 -0.79 27.49
N ASP A 368 -23.38 -1.14 26.66
CA ASP A 368 -23.61 -2.50 26.17
C ASP A 368 -22.36 -3.07 25.49
N LEU A 369 -21.71 -2.25 24.63
CA LEU A 369 -20.45 -2.59 24.01
C LEU A 369 -19.33 -2.81 25.05
N ALA A 370 -19.20 -1.91 26.03
CA ALA A 370 -18.19 -2.01 27.08
C ALA A 370 -18.32 -3.31 27.90
N PHE A 371 -19.55 -3.65 28.31
CA PHE A 371 -19.82 -4.88 29.07
C PHE A 371 -19.63 -6.14 28.22
N SER A 372 -20.06 -6.14 26.96
CA SER A 372 -19.89 -7.30 26.05
C SER A 372 -18.42 -7.57 25.75
N LEU A 373 -17.68 -6.53 25.34
CA LEU A 373 -16.25 -6.62 25.05
C LEU A 373 -15.45 -6.96 26.31
N GLY A 374 -15.74 -6.28 27.43
CA GLY A 374 -15.08 -6.51 28.72
C GLY A 374 -15.32 -7.91 29.25
N ALA A 375 -16.54 -8.45 29.18
CA ALA A 375 -16.83 -9.82 29.60
C ALA A 375 -16.03 -10.85 28.79
N LYS A 376 -16.02 -10.73 27.46
CA LYS A 376 -15.29 -11.68 26.59
C LYS A 376 -13.77 -11.56 26.76
N LEU A 377 -13.23 -10.35 26.92
CA LEU A 377 -11.79 -10.15 27.18
C LEU A 377 -11.39 -10.66 28.57
N ALA A 378 -12.16 -10.34 29.62
CA ALA A 378 -11.91 -10.82 30.96
C ALA A 378 -11.93 -12.36 31.01
N ALA A 379 -12.92 -13.00 30.37
CA ALA A 379 -12.99 -14.45 30.25
C ALA A 379 -11.77 -15.04 29.52
N ALA A 380 -11.39 -14.45 28.37
CA ALA A 380 -10.25 -14.92 27.58
C ALA A 380 -8.90 -14.75 28.31
N LEU A 381 -8.78 -13.70 29.13
CA LEU A 381 -7.61 -13.41 29.95
C LEU A 381 -7.65 -14.10 31.33
N ARG A 382 -8.71 -14.85 31.63
CA ARG A 382 -8.94 -15.54 32.92
C ARG A 382 -8.96 -14.58 34.13
N LEU A 383 -9.45 -13.37 33.90
CA LEU A 383 -9.68 -12.35 34.92
C LEU A 383 -11.00 -12.65 35.63
N SER A 384 -10.93 -12.90 36.93
CA SER A 384 -12.04 -13.46 37.71
C SER A 384 -12.18 -12.85 39.11
N ARG A 385 -11.29 -11.91 39.47
CA ARG A 385 -11.35 -11.20 40.74
C ARG A 385 -12.12 -9.88 40.59
N PRO A 386 -12.75 -9.40 41.68
CA PRO A 386 -13.32 -8.08 41.72
C PRO A 386 -12.23 -7.05 41.39
N ALA A 387 -12.58 -6.03 40.61
CA ALA A 387 -11.65 -4.99 40.16
C ALA A 387 -10.60 -5.43 39.12
N ASP A 388 -10.65 -6.66 38.59
CA ASP A 388 -9.70 -7.06 37.55
C ASP A 388 -9.87 -6.26 36.23
N THR A 389 -11.09 -5.78 35.99
CA THR A 389 -11.44 -4.97 34.82
C THR A 389 -11.90 -3.58 35.26
N LEU A 390 -11.25 -2.56 34.71
CA LEU A 390 -11.61 -1.15 34.89
C LEU A 390 -12.21 -0.63 33.58
N LEU A 391 -13.48 -0.21 33.65
CA LEU A 391 -14.18 0.50 32.60
C LEU A 391 -14.13 2.00 32.90
N VAL A 392 -13.55 2.77 31.99
CA VAL A 392 -13.46 4.22 32.08
C VAL A 392 -14.25 4.85 30.95
N PHE A 393 -15.13 5.79 31.27
CA PHE A 393 -15.94 6.51 30.28
C PHE A 393 -15.66 8.01 30.35
N SER A 394 -15.66 8.67 29.20
CA SER A 394 -15.68 10.14 29.14
C SER A 394 -17.06 10.73 29.41
N ASP A 395 -18.13 10.02 29.03
CA ASP A 395 -19.50 10.49 29.23
C ASP A 395 -20.04 10.14 30.62
N THR A 396 -20.47 11.15 31.36
CA THR A 396 -21.06 11.00 32.70
C THR A 396 -22.38 10.22 32.68
N GLY A 397 -23.15 10.33 31.58
CA GLY A 397 -24.37 9.55 31.37
C GLY A 397 -24.08 8.05 31.27
N ALA A 398 -23.03 7.67 30.54
CA ALA A 398 -22.53 6.30 30.41
C ALA A 398 -22.02 5.75 31.73
N VAL A 399 -21.30 6.54 32.54
CA VAL A 399 -20.89 6.15 33.90
C VAL A 399 -22.11 5.83 34.76
N ALA A 400 -23.12 6.70 34.78
CA ALA A 400 -24.33 6.49 35.57
C ALA A 400 -25.14 5.27 35.10
N HIS A 401 -25.24 5.06 33.77
CA HIS A 401 -25.91 3.90 33.20
C HIS A 401 -25.17 2.59 33.52
N ALA A 402 -23.85 2.57 33.36
CA ALA A 402 -23.02 1.41 33.67
C ALA A 402 -23.02 1.06 35.17
N SER A 403 -23.00 2.07 36.05
CA SER A 403 -23.06 1.86 37.50
C SER A 403 -24.40 1.23 37.93
N ARG A 404 -25.53 1.75 37.43
CA ARG A 404 -26.85 1.15 37.68
C ARG A 404 -26.95 -0.30 37.18
N ARG A 405 -26.31 -0.62 36.07
CA ARG A 405 -26.27 -2.01 35.54
C ARG A 405 -25.53 -2.96 36.49
N LEU A 406 -24.44 -2.51 37.10
CA LEU A 406 -23.70 -3.30 38.10
C LEU A 406 -24.51 -3.49 39.38
N GLU A 407 -25.18 -2.44 39.86
CA GLU A 407 -26.04 -2.48 41.05
C GLU A 407 -27.25 -3.42 40.88
N GLY A 408 -27.82 -3.47 39.67
CA GLY A 408 -28.97 -4.31 39.34
C GLY A 408 -28.68 -5.81 39.26
N GLY A 409 -27.43 -6.26 39.45
CA GLY A 409 -27.02 -7.67 39.45
C GLY A 409 -27.22 -8.43 38.11
N SER A 410 -27.80 -7.78 37.11
CA SER A 410 -28.06 -8.30 35.77
C SER A 410 -26.95 -7.84 34.82
N GLY A 411 -25.83 -8.56 34.78
CA GLY A 411 -24.71 -8.18 33.93
C GLY A 411 -23.73 -9.29 33.58
N THR A 412 -23.46 -9.43 32.29
CA THR A 412 -22.19 -9.91 31.73
C THR A 412 -21.06 -8.99 32.22
N LEU A 413 -20.16 -9.46 33.09
CA LEU A 413 -19.09 -8.70 33.79
C LEU A 413 -19.51 -7.99 35.11
N PRO A 414 -20.03 -8.73 36.11
CA PRO A 414 -20.51 -8.15 37.39
C PRO A 414 -19.40 -7.64 38.31
N GLN A 415 -18.14 -7.93 38.01
CA GLN A 415 -16.97 -7.64 38.86
C GLN A 415 -16.14 -6.44 38.38
N ALA A 416 -16.60 -5.73 37.35
CA ALA A 416 -15.92 -4.56 36.82
C ALA A 416 -16.05 -3.33 37.74
N ARG A 417 -15.03 -2.48 37.73
CA ARG A 417 -15.09 -1.13 38.27
C ARG A 417 -15.41 -0.15 37.16
N VAL A 418 -16.32 0.77 37.41
CA VAL A 418 -16.69 1.83 36.47
C VAL A 418 -16.24 3.17 37.05
N MET A 419 -15.58 4.00 36.24
CA MET A 419 -15.14 5.34 36.63
C MET A 419 -15.30 6.34 35.47
N GLU A 420 -15.48 7.61 35.82
CA GLU A 420 -15.30 8.70 34.87
C GLU A 420 -13.81 8.94 34.60
N LEU A 421 -13.42 9.32 33.38
CA LEU A 421 -12.02 9.54 32.99
C LEU A 421 -11.31 10.55 33.91
N ARG A 422 -11.91 11.72 34.17
CA ARG A 422 -11.30 12.74 35.04
C ARG A 422 -11.20 12.26 36.49
N GLN A 423 -12.20 11.52 36.95
CA GLN A 423 -12.17 10.92 38.29
C GLN A 423 -11.07 9.86 38.43
N ALA A 424 -10.85 9.05 37.39
CA ALA A 424 -9.80 8.05 37.36
C ALA A 424 -8.41 8.71 37.46
N CYS A 425 -8.16 9.80 36.72
CA CYS A 425 -6.90 10.56 36.78
C CYS A 425 -6.64 11.26 38.14
N ARG A 426 -7.67 11.44 38.98
CA ARG A 426 -7.53 12.03 40.33
C ARG A 426 -7.16 11.01 41.41
N GLN A 427 -7.19 9.72 41.09
CA GLN A 427 -6.78 8.70 42.04
C GLN A 427 -5.25 8.71 42.18
N GLU A 428 -4.74 8.38 43.36
CA GLU A 428 -3.29 8.23 43.56
C GLU A 428 -2.73 7.04 42.76
N ALA A 429 -3.50 5.96 42.68
CA ALA A 429 -3.18 4.79 41.87
C ALA A 429 -4.44 3.96 41.60
N VAL A 430 -4.59 3.42 40.39
CA VAL A 430 -5.67 2.49 40.06
C VAL A 430 -5.11 1.16 39.55
N GLN A 431 -5.31 0.11 40.34
CA GLN A 431 -4.89 -1.25 39.97
C GLN A 431 -6.00 -2.01 39.24
N ALA A 432 -5.72 -2.44 38.00
CA ALA A 432 -6.57 -3.33 37.22
C ALA A 432 -5.75 -4.00 36.09
N PRO A 433 -5.73 -5.34 35.97
CA PRO A 433 -5.15 -6.09 34.86
C PRO A 433 -5.61 -5.65 33.45
N LEU A 434 -6.89 -5.31 33.30
CA LEU A 434 -7.51 -4.87 32.06
C LEU A 434 -8.11 -3.47 32.22
N LEU A 435 -7.64 -2.53 31.41
CA LEU A 435 -8.24 -1.20 31.27
C LEU A 435 -8.99 -1.11 29.94
N LEU A 436 -10.28 -0.79 29.99
CA LEU A 436 -11.10 -0.40 28.84
C LEU A 436 -11.48 1.06 28.97
N MET A 437 -11.00 1.89 28.04
CA MET A 437 -11.33 3.32 27.99
C MET A 437 -12.27 3.57 26.81
N MET A 438 -13.48 4.04 27.11
CA MET A 438 -14.60 4.10 26.18
C MET A 438 -14.80 5.52 25.66
N ALA A 439 -14.69 5.66 24.33
CA ALA A 439 -14.94 6.87 23.56
C ALA A 439 -14.24 8.16 24.04
N PRO A 440 -12.94 8.13 24.41
CA PRO A 440 -12.23 9.36 24.75
C PRO A 440 -12.13 10.29 23.54
N THR A 441 -12.36 11.57 23.76
CA THR A 441 -12.36 12.60 22.69
C THR A 441 -10.97 13.20 22.49
N LEU A 442 -10.72 13.88 21.37
CA LEU A 442 -9.42 14.50 21.08
C LEU A 442 -8.98 15.51 22.17
N GLU A 443 -9.93 16.17 22.83
CA GLU A 443 -9.67 17.10 23.94
C GLU A 443 -9.20 16.39 25.22
N GLU A 444 -9.45 15.09 25.32
CA GLU A 444 -9.16 14.27 26.49
C GLU A 444 -7.90 13.41 26.30
N VAL A 445 -7.14 13.61 25.22
CA VAL A 445 -5.87 12.88 24.99
C VAL A 445 -4.92 13.04 26.17
N ALA A 446 -4.84 14.23 26.75
CA ALA A 446 -4.00 14.48 27.93
C ALA A 446 -4.46 13.67 29.15
N LEU A 447 -5.76 13.53 29.37
CA LEU A 447 -6.31 12.72 30.46
C LEU A 447 -6.12 11.23 30.20
N ALA A 448 -6.27 10.79 28.95
CA ALA A 448 -6.05 9.40 28.56
C ALA A 448 -4.59 8.98 28.74
N GLU A 449 -3.66 9.87 28.35
CA GLU A 449 -2.22 9.70 28.54
C GLU A 449 -1.86 9.68 30.03
N GLN A 450 -2.31 10.68 30.81
CA GLN A 450 -2.12 10.72 32.26
C GLN A 450 -2.65 9.46 32.96
N LEU A 451 -3.85 8.99 32.60
CA LEU A 451 -4.40 7.77 33.18
C LEU A 451 -3.51 6.56 32.90
N VAL A 452 -3.06 6.38 31.66
CA VAL A 452 -2.29 5.19 31.25
C VAL A 452 -0.85 5.22 31.76
N GLU A 453 -0.21 6.39 31.78
CA GLU A 453 1.23 6.52 32.09
C GLU A 453 1.49 6.83 33.58
N GLU A 454 0.60 7.53 34.27
CA GLU A 454 0.83 8.00 35.64
C GLU A 454 -0.05 7.31 36.68
N THR A 455 -1.35 7.15 36.39
CA THR A 455 -2.33 6.75 37.42
C THR A 455 -2.63 5.26 37.44
N TRP A 456 -2.71 4.63 36.27
CA TRP A 456 -3.02 3.21 36.14
C TRP A 456 -1.77 2.38 36.38
N SER A 457 -1.80 1.57 37.43
CA SER A 457 -0.67 0.75 37.85
C SER A 457 -1.15 -0.67 38.10
N GLY A 458 -0.90 -1.58 37.16
CA GLY A 458 -1.16 -3.01 37.41
C GLY A 458 -1.71 -3.83 36.26
N GLY A 459 -1.62 -3.38 35.00
CA GLY A 459 -2.23 -4.12 33.91
C GLY A 459 -1.35 -4.51 32.73
N GLN A 460 -1.80 -5.56 32.06
CA GLN A 460 -1.14 -6.18 30.91
C GLN A 460 -1.63 -5.58 29.58
N VAL A 461 -2.84 -4.99 29.58
CA VAL A 461 -3.54 -4.55 28.37
C VAL A 461 -4.38 -3.30 28.65
N ALA A 462 -4.14 -2.23 27.89
CA ALA A 462 -5.03 -1.09 27.80
C ALA A 462 -5.68 -1.09 26.41
N VAL A 463 -7.01 -1.14 26.38
CA VAL A 463 -7.78 -1.06 25.13
C VAL A 463 -8.59 0.22 25.13
N LEU A 464 -8.28 1.09 24.18
CA LEU A 464 -9.07 2.27 23.89
C LEU A 464 -10.11 1.89 22.84
N VAL A 465 -11.38 2.10 23.17
CA VAL A 465 -12.51 1.71 22.32
C VAL A 465 -13.17 2.97 21.78
N ASN A 466 -13.33 3.06 20.46
CA ASN A 466 -13.92 4.22 19.78
C ASN A 466 -13.24 5.56 20.14
N ALA A 467 -11.91 5.56 20.32
CA ALA A 467 -11.19 6.77 20.67
C ALA A 467 -11.15 7.76 19.50
N GLY A 468 -11.54 9.01 19.76
CA GLY A 468 -11.61 10.09 18.78
C GLY A 468 -10.24 10.59 18.27
N PHE A 469 -9.13 9.98 18.69
CA PHE A 469 -7.77 10.47 18.42
C PHE A 469 -7.32 10.25 16.97
N LYS A 470 -7.81 9.19 16.33
CA LYS A 470 -7.39 8.77 14.99
C LYS A 470 -8.53 8.79 13.97
N ALA A 471 -9.64 9.46 14.27
CA ALA A 471 -10.82 9.47 13.42
C ALA A 471 -10.50 9.97 11.99
N ALA A 472 -11.08 9.33 10.97
CA ALA A 472 -10.90 9.74 9.58
C ALA A 472 -11.45 11.17 9.38
N GLY A 473 -10.59 12.10 8.98
CA GLY A 473 -10.94 13.52 8.83
C GLY A 473 -10.86 14.34 10.11
N ALA A 474 -10.33 13.79 11.21
CA ALA A 474 -10.00 14.59 12.39
C ALA A 474 -9.03 15.73 12.00
N PRO A 475 -9.20 16.95 12.53
CA PRO A 475 -8.28 18.05 12.27
C PRO A 475 -6.86 17.62 12.63
N VAL A 476 -5.88 18.00 11.79
CA VAL A 476 -4.46 17.88 12.14
C VAL A 476 -4.17 18.89 13.24
N VAL A 477 -4.55 18.55 14.47
CA VAL A 477 -4.21 19.32 15.66
C VAL A 477 -2.79 18.90 16.04
N SER A 478 -1.88 19.88 16.13
CA SER A 478 -0.57 19.65 16.71
C SER A 478 -0.76 19.37 18.20
N LEU A 479 -0.78 18.09 18.55
CA LEU A 479 -0.70 17.66 19.94
C LEU A 479 0.69 17.99 20.50
N PRO A 480 0.81 18.38 21.78
CA PRO A 480 2.13 18.46 22.40
C PRO A 480 2.80 17.08 22.39
N GLN A 481 4.14 17.07 22.43
CA GLN A 481 4.94 15.87 22.14
C GLN A 481 4.55 14.63 22.96
N PRO A 482 4.29 14.70 24.29
CA PRO A 482 3.89 13.54 25.08
C PRO A 482 2.58 12.91 24.58
N GLN A 483 1.58 13.75 24.27
CA GLN A 483 0.30 13.31 23.73
C GLN A 483 0.44 12.75 22.32
N ALA A 484 1.30 13.33 21.48
CA ALA A 484 1.58 12.84 20.13
C ALA A 484 2.25 11.45 20.16
N ASP A 485 3.20 11.23 21.06
CA ASP A 485 3.91 9.96 21.24
C ASP A 485 2.95 8.87 21.79
N PHE A 486 2.09 9.23 22.75
CA PHE A 486 1.04 8.37 23.26
C PHE A 486 0.07 7.93 22.14
N VAL A 487 -0.42 8.87 21.33
CA VAL A 487 -1.29 8.55 20.19
C VAL A 487 -0.54 7.74 19.12
N GLY A 488 0.75 8.00 18.91
CA GLY A 488 1.62 7.25 18.01
C GLY A 488 1.77 5.77 18.40
N ARG A 489 1.78 5.48 19.71
CA ARG A 489 1.86 4.12 20.27
C ARG A 489 0.58 3.30 20.14
N LEU A 490 -0.60 3.94 20.00
CA LEU A 490 -1.87 3.23 19.85
C LEU A 490 -1.87 2.34 18.60
N LEU A 491 -2.02 1.04 18.80
CA LEU A 491 -2.08 0.10 17.70
C LEU A 491 -3.53 -0.23 17.33
N ASP A 492 -3.97 0.15 16.13
CA ASP A 492 -5.31 -0.25 15.65
C ASP A 492 -5.32 -1.75 15.33
N VAL A 493 -5.95 -2.53 16.21
CA VAL A 493 -6.02 -3.99 16.09
C VAL A 493 -7.29 -4.44 15.38
N TYR A 494 -8.38 -3.72 15.60
CA TYR A 494 -9.66 -3.96 14.96
C TYR A 494 -10.36 -2.63 14.73
N CYS A 495 -10.70 -2.31 13.49
CA CYS A 495 -11.55 -1.16 13.18
C CYS A 495 -12.58 -1.59 12.14
N PHE A 496 -13.85 -1.40 12.47
CA PHE A 496 -14.95 -1.49 11.52
C PHE A 496 -15.69 -0.16 11.54
N GLN A 497 -15.61 0.61 10.47
CA GLN A 497 -16.27 1.92 10.38
C GLN A 497 -17.13 1.99 9.12
N PRO A 498 -18.47 2.02 9.25
CA PRO A 498 -19.35 2.36 8.13
C PRO A 498 -19.05 3.78 7.63
N VAL A 499 -19.03 3.96 6.31
CA VAL A 499 -18.78 5.26 5.68
C VAL A 499 -19.85 5.53 4.63
N SER A 500 -20.39 6.74 4.65
CA SER A 500 -21.24 7.25 3.58
C SER A 500 -20.57 8.47 2.96
N ILE A 501 -20.36 8.43 1.65
CA ILE A 501 -19.69 9.49 0.90
C ILE A 501 -20.66 10.06 -0.11
N LYS A 502 -20.92 11.36 -0.03
CA LYS A 502 -21.72 12.08 -1.04
C LYS A 502 -20.87 12.26 -2.30
N GLY A 503 -21.12 11.42 -3.30
CA GLY A 503 -20.55 11.59 -4.63
C GLY A 503 -21.44 12.41 -5.55
N PHE A 504 -20.91 12.79 -6.72
CA PHE A 504 -21.64 13.54 -7.75
C PHE A 504 -22.90 12.82 -8.28
N LEU A 505 -22.94 11.48 -8.20
CA LEU A 505 -24.05 10.63 -8.65
C LEU A 505 -24.91 10.10 -7.48
N GLY A 506 -24.85 10.74 -6.31
CA GLY A 506 -25.56 10.34 -5.10
C GLY A 506 -24.65 9.84 -3.96
N SER A 507 -25.23 9.65 -2.78
CA SER A 507 -24.53 9.07 -1.63
C SER A 507 -24.22 7.60 -1.87
N LYS A 508 -22.97 7.21 -1.63
CA LYS A 508 -22.52 5.83 -1.68
C LYS A 508 -22.13 5.37 -0.30
N GLU A 509 -22.62 4.21 0.06
CA GLU A 509 -22.35 3.58 1.34
C GLU A 509 -21.25 2.53 1.19
N GLY A 510 -20.53 2.30 2.27
CA GLY A 510 -19.52 1.27 2.36
C GLY A 510 -18.96 1.20 3.77
N ALA A 511 -17.78 0.60 3.91
CA ALA A 511 -17.11 0.49 5.19
C ALA A 511 -15.60 0.49 5.02
N VAL A 512 -14.91 0.92 6.05
CA VAL A 512 -13.46 0.80 6.19
C VAL A 512 -13.20 -0.24 7.27
N VAL A 513 -12.39 -1.25 6.92
CA VAL A 513 -12.11 -2.37 7.82
C VAL A 513 -10.61 -2.57 7.97
N ARG A 514 -10.16 -2.68 9.20
CA ARG A 514 -8.83 -3.20 9.55
C ARG A 514 -8.99 -4.30 10.58
N ARG A 515 -8.34 -5.44 10.34
CA ARG A 515 -8.31 -6.57 11.26
C ARG A 515 -6.90 -7.11 11.31
N VAL A 516 -6.34 -7.19 12.52
CA VAL A 516 -5.05 -7.84 12.74
C VAL A 516 -5.26 -9.32 13.03
N GLU A 517 -4.57 -10.18 12.29
CA GLU A 517 -4.61 -11.63 12.41
C GLU A 517 -3.30 -12.18 13.02
N ARG A 518 -3.25 -13.49 13.31
CA ARG A 518 -2.02 -14.17 13.78
C ARG A 518 -0.91 -14.02 12.73
N GLY A 519 0.09 -13.20 13.04
CA GLY A 519 1.15 -12.80 12.11
C GLY A 519 1.70 -11.39 12.34
N GLY A 520 1.00 -10.59 13.16
CA GLY A 520 1.46 -9.28 13.64
C GLY A 520 0.81 -8.09 12.92
N ALA A 521 0.77 -6.95 13.61
CA ALA A 521 0.09 -5.74 13.16
C ALA A 521 0.65 -5.12 11.86
N GLU A 522 1.91 -5.39 11.53
CA GLU A 522 2.57 -4.89 10.32
C GLU A 522 2.04 -5.49 9.02
N ALA A 523 1.44 -6.69 9.09
CA ALA A 523 0.85 -7.36 7.93
C ALA A 523 -0.61 -6.94 7.67
N ALA A 524 -1.27 -6.34 8.67
CA ALA A 524 -2.66 -5.92 8.56
C ALA A 524 -2.78 -4.65 7.69
N VAL A 525 -3.65 -4.72 6.68
CA VAL A 525 -3.95 -3.60 5.78
C VAL A 525 -5.34 -3.06 6.07
N TRP A 526 -5.52 -1.76 5.84
CA TRP A 526 -6.82 -1.15 5.78
C TRP A 526 -7.49 -1.53 4.47
N ARG A 527 -8.76 -1.93 4.53
CA ARG A 527 -9.55 -2.35 3.37
C ARG A 527 -10.75 -1.43 3.22
N ILE A 528 -11.03 -1.05 1.97
CA ILE A 528 -12.13 -0.15 1.63
C ILE A 528 -13.20 -1.01 0.95
N LEU A 529 -14.40 -1.00 1.52
CA LEU A 529 -15.55 -1.74 1.05
C LEU A 529 -16.59 -0.77 0.50
N LEU A 530 -17.22 -1.14 -0.62
CA LEU A 530 -18.34 -0.42 -1.22
C LEU A 530 -19.57 -1.31 -1.19
N THR A 531 -20.69 -0.76 -0.73
CA THR A 531 -21.99 -1.43 -0.78
C THR A 531 -22.51 -1.42 -2.21
N ARG A 532 -22.73 -2.60 -2.79
CA ARG A 532 -23.34 -2.79 -4.11
C ARG A 532 -24.86 -2.84 -4.00
N PRO A 533 -25.59 -2.64 -5.12
CA PRO A 533 -27.02 -2.92 -5.17
C PRO A 533 -27.32 -4.34 -4.66
N GLY A 534 -28.25 -4.47 -3.71
CA GLY A 534 -28.52 -5.73 -3.00
C GLY A 534 -27.82 -5.87 -1.65
N GLY A 535 -27.17 -4.82 -1.12
CA GLY A 535 -26.64 -4.77 0.25
C GLY A 535 -25.31 -5.51 0.47
N ARG A 536 -24.79 -6.19 -0.55
CA ARG A 536 -23.51 -6.89 -0.48
C ARG A 536 -22.35 -5.89 -0.50
N MET A 537 -21.46 -5.97 0.49
CA MET A 537 -20.22 -5.21 0.49
C MET A 537 -19.14 -5.92 -0.33
N GLU A 538 -18.47 -5.17 -1.20
CA GLU A 538 -17.35 -5.64 -2.03
C GLU A 538 -16.10 -4.82 -1.74
N GLN A 539 -14.94 -5.48 -1.66
CA GLN A 539 -13.68 -4.77 -1.51
C GLN A 539 -13.32 -4.03 -2.79
N VAL A 540 -13.18 -2.70 -2.68
CA VAL A 540 -12.83 -1.81 -3.80
C VAL A 540 -11.43 -1.22 -3.70
N GLY A 541 -10.79 -1.33 -2.53
CA GLY A 541 -9.45 -0.81 -2.32
C GLY A 541 -8.76 -1.36 -1.06
N GLN A 542 -7.49 -1.06 -0.93
CA GLN A 542 -6.71 -1.32 0.28
C GLN A 542 -5.56 -0.32 0.43
N THR A 543 -5.22 0.02 1.66
CA THR A 543 -4.14 0.96 2.01
C THR A 543 -3.34 0.45 3.21
N ARG A 544 -2.09 0.90 3.35
CA ARG A 544 -1.26 0.58 4.53
C ARG A 544 -1.56 1.47 5.72
N GLN A 545 -1.89 2.73 5.46
CA GLN A 545 -2.33 3.70 6.46
C GLN A 545 -3.86 3.84 6.40
N ARG A 546 -4.45 4.38 7.47
CA ARG A 546 -5.88 4.64 7.54
C ARG A 546 -6.30 5.53 6.35
N PRO A 547 -7.29 5.13 5.53
CA PRO A 547 -7.74 5.93 4.40
C PRO A 547 -8.26 7.30 4.85
N SER A 548 -7.86 8.36 4.15
CA SER A 548 -8.48 9.68 4.27
C SER A 548 -9.82 9.73 3.53
N ASN A 549 -10.64 10.76 3.79
CA ASN A 549 -11.88 10.99 3.04
C ASN A 549 -11.64 11.05 1.53
N THR A 550 -10.54 11.69 1.11
CA THR A 550 -10.12 11.75 -0.30
C THR A 550 -9.75 10.39 -0.86
N ASP A 551 -9.07 9.53 -0.08
CA ASP A 551 -8.75 8.16 -0.52
C ASP A 551 -10.01 7.32 -0.73
N LEU A 552 -11.00 7.50 0.15
CA LEU A 552 -12.28 6.78 0.06
C LEU A 552 -13.11 7.26 -1.13
N GLU A 553 -13.18 8.58 -1.36
CA GLU A 553 -13.80 9.16 -2.55
C GLU A 553 -13.19 8.61 -3.84
N LEU A 554 -11.85 8.62 -3.93
CA LEU A 554 -11.13 8.09 -5.09
C LEU A 554 -11.39 6.59 -5.28
N ALA A 555 -11.37 5.79 -4.22
CA ALA A 555 -11.67 4.37 -4.29
C ALA A 555 -13.10 4.12 -4.81
N PHE A 556 -14.08 4.87 -4.32
CA PHE A 556 -15.48 4.73 -4.72
C PHE A 556 -15.70 5.19 -6.17
N ILE A 557 -15.09 6.30 -6.59
CA ILE A 557 -15.13 6.80 -7.97
C ILE A 557 -14.51 5.76 -8.91
N ASN A 558 -13.33 5.24 -8.58
CA ASN A 558 -12.64 4.23 -9.40
C ASN A 558 -13.47 2.94 -9.53
N ALA A 559 -14.06 2.46 -8.44
CA ALA A 559 -14.93 1.28 -8.44
C ALA A 559 -16.20 1.49 -9.28
N SER A 560 -16.71 2.72 -9.29
CA SER A 560 -17.90 3.09 -10.07
C SER A 560 -17.58 3.22 -11.55
N ALA A 561 -16.42 3.81 -11.89
CA ALA A 561 -15.91 3.86 -13.25
C ALA A 561 -15.66 2.45 -13.79
N ALA A 562 -15.08 1.55 -12.99
CA ALA A 562 -14.85 0.17 -13.37
C ALA A 562 -16.14 -0.62 -13.66
N ALA A 563 -17.26 -0.25 -13.02
CA ALA A 563 -18.58 -0.85 -13.21
C ALA A 563 -19.45 -0.11 -14.23
N SER A 564 -18.95 0.95 -14.86
CA SER A 564 -19.72 1.76 -15.82
C SER A 564 -20.16 0.93 -17.04
N PRO A 565 -21.40 1.11 -17.53
CA PRO A 565 -21.89 0.47 -18.76
C PRO A 565 -20.95 0.73 -19.93
N LEU A 566 -20.36 1.92 -20.04
CA LEU A 566 -19.38 2.25 -21.08
C LEU A 566 -18.09 1.44 -20.96
N THR A 567 -17.59 1.23 -19.74
CA THR A 567 -16.40 0.42 -19.49
C THR A 567 -16.65 -1.07 -19.74
N ASN A 568 -17.84 -1.56 -19.40
CA ASN A 568 -18.27 -2.93 -19.69
C ASN A 568 -18.54 -3.15 -21.18
N LEU A 569 -19.09 -2.16 -21.88
CA LEU A 569 -19.30 -2.17 -23.33
C LEU A 569 -17.95 -2.18 -24.07
N VAL A 570 -16.99 -1.35 -23.65
CA VAL A 570 -15.61 -1.37 -24.18
C VAL A 570 -14.90 -2.70 -23.89
N LYS A 571 -15.11 -3.32 -22.72
CA LYS A 571 -14.60 -4.67 -22.43
C LYS A 571 -15.27 -5.75 -23.30
N ALA A 572 -16.58 -5.67 -23.53
CA ALA A 572 -17.32 -6.59 -24.37
C ALA A 572 -16.91 -6.50 -25.85
N PHE A 573 -16.68 -5.29 -26.36
CA PHE A 573 -16.14 -5.08 -27.72
C PHE A 573 -14.69 -5.58 -27.87
N ARG A 574 -13.88 -5.52 -26.80
CA ARG A 574 -12.54 -6.15 -26.78
C ARG A 574 -12.57 -7.68 -26.70
N GLY A 575 -13.63 -8.28 -26.17
CA GLY A 575 -13.77 -9.73 -26.03
C GLY A 575 -14.18 -10.46 -27.33
N LYS A 576 -14.83 -9.76 -28.27
CA LYS A 576 -15.27 -10.31 -29.57
C LYS A 576 -14.24 -10.15 -30.70
N GLY A 577 -13.06 -9.64 -30.40
CA GLY A 577 -11.95 -9.47 -31.35
C GLY A 577 -10.80 -10.45 -31.11
N LYS A 578 -11.12 -11.73 -30.91
CA LYS A 578 -10.16 -12.83 -31.00
C LYS A 578 -10.64 -13.82 -32.05
#